data_AF-A0A537PHL5-F1
#
_entry.id   AF-A0A537PHL5-F1
#
_cell.length_a   1.000
_cell.length_b   1.000
_cell.length_c   1.000
_cell.angle_alpha   90.00
_cell.angle_beta   90.00
_cell.angle_gamma   90.00
#
_symmetry.space_group_name_H-M   'P 1'
#
loop_
_entity.id
_entity.type
_entity.pdbx_description
1 polymer ?
#
loop_
_entity_poly.entity_id
_entity_poly.type
_entity_poly.pdbx_seq_one_letter_code
_entity_poly.pdbx_strand_id
1 'polypeptide(L)' 'MALGVPLSELVLLASLIILAGLVTGILAGLFGIGGGALIVPVLYEVFRVLGVSDEIRFQLCVGTSIAIIVPTNVL' A
#
# COMPACT_ATOMS: atom_id res chain seq x y z
N MET A 1 21.19 6.92 27.24
CA MET A 1 21.87 7.01 25.93
C MET A 1 21.89 5.62 25.30
N ALA A 2 20.78 5.17 24.70
CA ALA A 2 20.64 3.77 24.25
C ALA A 2 20.68 3.58 22.72
N LEU A 3 20.78 4.66 21.91
CA LEU A 3 20.69 4.53 20.44
C LEU A 3 21.51 5.54 19.61
N GLY A 4 22.31 6.43 20.21
CA GLY A 4 23.13 7.40 19.47
C GLY A 4 22.35 8.50 18.71
N VAL A 5 21.02 8.46 18.73
CA VAL A 5 20.13 9.43 18.07
C VAL A 5 19.59 10.44 19.08
N PRO A 6 19.56 11.75 18.79
CA PRO A 6 19.00 12.75 19.69
C PRO A 6 17.49 12.53 19.94
N LEU A 7 17.04 12.82 21.16
CA LEU A 7 15.66 12.54 21.61
C LEU A 7 14.59 13.24 20.75
N SER A 8 14.92 14.41 20.21
CA SER A 8 14.06 15.19 19.31
C SER A 8 13.76 14.45 18.00
N GLU A 9 14.76 13.79 17.43
CA GLU A 9 14.58 13.00 16.20
C GLU A 9 13.74 11.76 16.46
N LEU A 10 13.92 11.13 17.63
CA LEU A 10 13.12 9.96 18.02
C LEU A 10 11.64 10.33 18.19
N VAL A 11 11.36 11.47 18.84
CA VAL A 11 9.99 11.97 19.02
C VAL A 11 9.37 12.35 17.68
N LEU A 12 10.13 13.01 16.80
CA LEU A 12 9.67 13.38 15.46
C LEU A 12 9.36 12.13 14.62
N LEU A 13 10.26 11.15 14.61
CA LEU A 13 10.07 9.87 13.92
C LEU A 13 8.83 9.11 14.44
N ALA A 14 8.69 9.00 15.76
CA ALA A 14 7.53 8.34 16.37
C ALA A 14 6.22 9.04 15.99
N SER A 15 6.19 10.37 16.01
CA SER A 15 5.01 11.16 15.64
C SER A 15 4.62 10.96 14.16
N LEU A 16 5.60 10.88 13.26
CA LEU A 16 5.36 10.64 11.84
C LEU A 16 4.82 9.24 11.57
N ILE A 17 5.37 8.22 12.23
CA ILE A 17 4.92 6.83 12.07
C ILE A 17 3.48 6.65 12.55
N ILE A 18 3.13 7.27 13.69
CA ILE A 18 1.77 7.24 14.22
C ILE A 18 0.81 7.91 13.24
N LEU A 19 1.15 9.10 12.74
CA LEU A 19 0.30 9.83 11.81
C LEU A 19 0.09 9.05 10.50
N ALA A 20 1.17 8.49 9.96
CA ALA A 20 1.13 7.67 8.75
C ALA A 20 0.23 6.45 8.94
N GLY A 21 0.43 5.68 10.02
CA GLY A 21 -0.38 4.50 10.35
C GLY A 21 -1.86 4.82 10.57
N LEU A 22 -2.17 6.00 11.15
CA LEU A 22 -3.54 6.46 11.33
C LEU A 22 -4.20 6.75 9.98
N VAL A 23 -3.48 7.42 9.06
CA VAL A 23 -3.99 7.74 7.72
C VAL A 23 -4.19 6.46 6.90
N THR A 24 -3.22 5.55 6.86
CA THR A 24 -3.39 4.28 6.13
C THR A 24 -4.45 3.39 6.75
N GLY A 25 -4.55 3.34 8.08
CA GLY A 25 -5.59 2.57 8.79
C GLY A 25 -6.99 3.11 8.54
N ILE A 26 -7.19 4.43 8.58
CA ILE A 26 -8.48 5.07 8.27
C ILE A 26 -8.84 4.82 6.81
N LEU A 27 -7.91 5.01 5.87
CA LEU A 27 -8.17 4.76 4.45
C LEU A 27 -8.51 3.28 4.21
N ALA A 28 -7.77 2.34 4.82
CA ALA A 28 -8.05 0.91 4.73
C ALA A 28 -9.43 0.55 5.31
N GLY A 29 -9.84 1.18 6.41
CA GLY A 29 -11.14 0.96 7.06
C GLY A 29 -12.32 1.62 6.35
N LEU A 30 -12.16 2.84 5.82
CA LEU A 30 -13.22 3.61 5.16
C LEU A 30 -13.65 2.96 3.84
N PHE A 31 -12.71 2.36 3.12
CA PHE A 31 -13.01 1.64 1.89
C PHE A 31 -13.51 0.21 2.15
N GLY A 32 -13.48 -0.29 3.39
CA GLY A 32 -14.12 -1.55 3.82
C GLY A 32 -13.66 -2.82 3.09
N ILE A 33 -12.66 -2.71 2.22
CA ILE A 33 -12.17 -3.75 1.32
C ILE A 33 -10.66 -3.72 1.42
N GLY A 34 -10.07 -4.32 2.46
CA GLY A 34 -8.64 -4.19 2.78
C GLY A 34 -7.74 -4.18 1.55
N GLY A 35 -7.22 -3.00 1.18
CA GLY A 35 -6.29 -2.71 0.07
C GLY A 35 -6.66 -3.14 -1.36
N GLY A 36 -7.53 -4.14 -1.54
CA GLY A 36 -7.55 -5.00 -2.72
C GLY A 36 -8.47 -4.55 -3.84
N ALA A 37 -9.65 -3.99 -3.55
CA ALA A 37 -10.57 -3.58 -4.61
C ALA A 37 -10.10 -2.33 -5.38
N LEU A 38 -9.30 -1.48 -4.74
CA LEU A 38 -8.71 -0.31 -5.40
C LEU A 38 -7.44 -0.64 -6.18
N ILE A 39 -6.81 -1.79 -5.94
CA ILE A 39 -5.48 -2.09 -6.49
C ILE A 39 -5.52 -2.38 -8.00
N VAL A 40 -6.62 -2.97 -8.50
CA VAL A 40 -6.78 -3.29 -9.93
C VAL A 40 -6.78 -2.04 -10.83
N PRO A 41 -7.63 -1.01 -10.61
CA PRO A 41 -7.60 0.20 -11.43
C PRO A 41 -6.30 1.00 -11.28
N VAL A 42 -5.67 0.97 -10.10
CA VAL A 42 -4.37 1.62 -9.87
C VAL A 42 -3.25 0.91 -10.66
N LEU A 43 -3.20 -0.42 -10.61
CA LEU A 43 -2.22 -1.21 -11.39
C LEU A 43 -2.41 -1.04 -12.89
N TYR A 44 -3.65 -0.87 -13.35
CA TYR A 44 -3.96 -0.63 -14.76
C TYR A 44 -3.34 0.67 -15.26
N GLU A 45 -3.43 1.73 -14.48
CA GLU A 45 -2.79 3.02 -14.78
C GLU A 45 -1.25 2.93 -14.73
N VAL A 46 -0.70 2.22 -13.75
CA VAL A 46 0.75 2.01 -13.62
C VAL A 46 1.31 1.23 -14.83
N PHE A 47 0.67 0.12 -15.21
CA PHE A 47 1.11 -0.65 -16.38
C PHE A 47 0.89 0.09 -17.70
N ARG A 48 -0.08 1.01 -17.76
CA ARG A 48 -0.23 1.93 -18.90
C ARG A 48 0.97 2.87 -19.02
N VAL A 49 1.42 3.48 -17.91
CA VAL A 49 2.60 4.36 -17.90
C VAL A 49 3.89 3.58 -18.22
N LEU A 50 4.00 2.31 -17.80
CA LEU A 50 5.13 1.44 -18.15
C LEU A 50 5.12 0.94 -19.60
N GLY A 51 4.10 1.25 -20.40
CA GLY A 51 4.01 0.84 -21.81
C GLY A 51 3.70 -0.65 -22.02
N VAL A 52 3.09 -1.31 -21.04
CA VAL A 52 2.64 -2.71 -21.16
C VAL A 52 1.51 -2.81 -22.17
N SER A 53 1.55 -3.79 -23.09
CA SER A 53 0.49 -3.95 -24.11
C SER A 53 -0.88 -4.18 -23.48
N ASP A 54 -1.92 -3.58 -24.07
CA ASP A 54 -3.29 -3.65 -23.55
C ASP A 54 -3.82 -5.09 -23.46
N GLU A 55 -3.35 -6.00 -24.32
CA GLU A 55 -3.74 -7.42 -24.34
C GLU A 55 -3.37 -8.17 -23.06
N ILE A 56 -2.23 -7.87 -22.44
CA ILE A 56 -1.79 -8.55 -21.20
C ILE A 56 -2.01 -7.69 -19.96
N ARG A 57 -2.26 -6.39 -20.13
CA ARG A 57 -2.34 -5.42 -19.03
C ARG A 57 -3.40 -5.81 -18.01
N PHE A 58 -4.59 -6.21 -18.46
CA PHE A 58 -5.67 -6.58 -17.56
C PHE A 58 -5.35 -7.87 -16.78
N GLN A 59 -4.76 -8.88 -17.44
CA GLN A 59 -4.36 -10.12 -16.78
C GLN A 59 -3.28 -9.89 -15.72
N LEU A 60 -2.33 -9.00 -15.99
CA LEU A 60 -1.30 -8.60 -15.03
C LEU A 60 -1.93 -7.87 -13.82
N CYS A 61 -2.86 -6.94 -14.03
CA CYS A 61 -3.54 -6.24 -12.94
C CYS A 61 -4.27 -7.20 -12.00
N VAL A 62 -5.02 -8.15 -12.56
CA VAL A 62 -5.79 -9.13 -11.78
C VAL A 62 -4.87 -10.11 -11.06
N GLY A 63 -3.85 -10.63 -11.75
CA GLY A 63 -2.88 -11.56 -11.16
C GLY A 63 -2.10 -10.93 -10.01
N THR A 64 -1.60 -9.70 -10.19
CA THR A 64 -0.87 -8.97 -9.15
C THR A 64 -1.78 -8.58 -7.98
N SER A 65 -3.02 -8.18 -8.24
CA SER A 65 -4.05 -7.94 -7.22
C SER A 65 -4.25 -9.17 -6.32
N ILE A 66 -4.47 -10.34 -6.91
CA ILE A 66 -4.67 -11.59 -6.16
C ILE A 66 -3.41 -11.96 -5.37
N ALA A 67 -2.22 -11.80 -5.97
CA ALA A 67 -0.94 -12.07 -5.29
C ALA A 67 -0.73 -11.17 -4.06
N ILE A 68 -1.24 -9.93 -4.08
CA ILE A 68 -1.16 -8.99 -2.95
C ILE A 68 -2.22 -9.30 -1.88
N ILE A 69 -3.46 -9.63 -2.29
CA ILE A 69 -4.60 -9.80 -1.38
C ILE A 69 -4.56 -11.14 -0.63
N VAL A 70 -4.18 -12.23 -1.31
CA VAL A 70 -4.25 -13.59 -0.73
C VAL A 70 -3.42 -13.74 0.55
N PRO A 71 -2.16 -13.27 0.63
CA PRO A 71 -1.37 -13.37 1.87
C PRO A 71 -1.93 -12.52 3.00
N THR A 72 -2.52 -11.36 2.67
CA THR A 72 -3.04 -10.41 3.66
C THR A 72 -4.42 -10.74 4.21
N ASN A 73 -5.18 -11.63 3.57
CA ASN A 73 -6.52 -12.06 4.04
C ASN A 73 -6.49 -13.36 4.88
N VAL A 74 -5.38 -14.09 4.88
CA VAL A 74 -5.22 -15.35 5.63
C VAL A 74 -4.61 -15.11 7.03
N LEU A 75 -4.03 -13.93 7.26
CA LEU A 75 -3.54 -13.42 8.54
C LEU A 75 -4.60 -12.57 9.24
#